data_AF-A0A2V9MM53-F1
#
_entry.id   AF-A0A2V9MM53-F1
#
_cell.length_a   1.000
_cell.length_b   1.000
_cell.length_c   1.000
_cell.angle_alpha   90.00
_cell.angle_beta   90.00
_cell.angle_gamma   90.00
#
_symmetry.space_group_name_H-M   'P 1'
#
loop_
_entity.id
_entity.type
_entity.pdbx_description
1 polymer ?
#
loop_
_entity_poly.entity_id
_entity_poly.type
_entity_poly.pdbx_seq_one_letter_code
_entity_poly.pdbx_strand_id
1 'polypeptide(L)'
;MTLPSAITNLEDSYRDCENIARVSNFYNGFRLLPRRKRQALSAVYAFMRQCDDISDDEGSAPDKQEAFVRRRKLFDQVMRGNCYQHSTLPALYDTIQTFQIPAEYFTKLIDGTEMDLSTASYRSFEDLYRYCYHV
;
A
#
# COMPACT_ATOMS: atom_id res chain seq x y z
N MET A 1 -29.25 2.23 2.57
CA MET A 1 -29.14 3.63 2.11
C MET A 1 -27.69 4.04 2.30
N THR A 2 -26.83 3.74 1.31
CA THR A 2 -25.39 4.02 1.38
C THR A 2 -25.17 5.51 1.16
N LEU A 3 -24.66 6.20 2.19
CA LEU A 3 -24.25 7.59 2.08
C LEU A 3 -23.26 7.74 0.91
N PRO A 4 -23.34 8.80 0.09
CA PRO A 4 -22.31 9.06 -0.92
C PRO A 4 -20.96 9.16 -0.19
N SER A 5 -20.02 8.26 -0.54
CA SER A 5 -18.67 8.31 0.01
C SER A 5 -18.07 9.69 -0.27
N ALA A 6 -17.72 10.42 0.80
CA ALA A 6 -17.21 11.77 0.68
C ALA A 6 -15.95 11.77 -0.22
N ILE A 7 -15.89 12.71 -1.16
CA ILE A 7 -14.72 12.90 -2.00
C ILE A 7 -13.57 13.37 -1.10
N THR A 8 -12.49 12.61 -1.07
CA THR A 8 -11.27 12.92 -0.34
C THR A 8 -10.43 13.89 -1.17
N ASN A 9 -10.07 15.04 -0.61
CA ASN A 9 -9.13 15.94 -1.27
C ASN A 9 -7.68 15.42 -1.15
N LEU A 10 -6.80 15.88 -2.04
CA LEU A 10 -5.42 15.38 -2.11
C LEU A 10 -4.59 15.72 -0.85
N GLU A 11 -4.77 16.88 -0.25
CA GLU A 11 -4.00 17.31 0.92
C GLU A 11 -4.36 16.49 2.17
N ASP A 12 -5.65 16.26 2.38
CA ASP A 12 -6.17 15.38 3.43
C ASP A 12 -5.67 13.95 3.20
N SER A 13 -5.63 13.50 1.95
CA SER A 13 -5.10 12.17 1.61
C SER A 13 -3.63 12.01 1.99
N TYR A 14 -2.80 13.01 1.70
CA TYR A 14 -1.40 13.01 2.13
C TYR A 14 -1.26 13.07 3.65
N ARG A 15 -2.14 13.83 4.33
CA ARG A 15 -2.13 13.92 5.80
C ARG A 15 -2.46 12.57 6.44
N ASP A 16 -3.45 11.85 5.90
CA ASP A 16 -3.82 10.51 6.39
C ASP A 16 -2.68 9.50 6.18
N CYS A 17 -2.04 9.53 5.00
CA CYS A 17 -0.85 8.73 4.74
C CYS A 17 0.29 9.05 5.71
N GLU A 18 0.52 10.33 6.00
CA GLU A 18 1.55 10.77 6.94
C GLU A 18 1.25 10.31 8.37
N ASN A 19 -0.02 10.33 8.78
CA ASN A 19 -0.45 9.83 10.10
C ASN A 19 -0.18 8.33 10.25
N ILE A 20 -0.45 7.54 9.22
CA ILE A 20 -0.12 6.11 9.20
C ILE A 20 1.40 5.91 9.30
N ALA A 21 2.17 6.65 8.50
CA ALA A 21 3.63 6.53 8.50
C ALA A 21 4.27 6.92 9.84
N ARG A 22 3.75 7.95 10.52
CA ARG A 22 4.28 8.49 11.79
C ARG A 22 4.37 7.47 12.92
N VAL A 23 3.54 6.44 12.90
CA VAL A 23 3.55 5.37 13.92
C VAL A 23 4.78 4.46 13.75
N SER A 24 5.42 4.47 12.58
CA SER A 24 6.55 3.60 12.28
C SER A 24 7.91 4.25 12.52
N ASN A 25 8.91 3.40 12.76
CA ASN A 25 10.30 3.82 12.89
C ASN A 25 10.88 4.42 11.59
N PHE A 26 10.32 4.08 10.42
CA PHE A 26 10.78 4.58 9.11
C PHE A 26 10.52 6.09 8.93
N TYR A 27 9.48 6.63 9.57
CA TYR A 27 9.12 8.03 9.41
C TYR A 27 10.22 8.99 9.87
N ASN A 28 11.05 8.57 10.82
CA ASN A 28 12.22 9.35 11.23
C ASN A 28 13.19 9.62 10.07
N GLY A 29 13.38 8.65 9.18
CA GLY A 29 14.16 8.82 7.96
C GLY A 29 13.48 9.75 6.96
N PHE A 30 12.15 9.66 6.83
CA PHE A 30 11.39 10.50 5.89
C PHE A 30 11.44 11.99 6.25
N ARG A 31 11.58 12.32 7.54
CA ARG A 31 11.66 13.72 8.03
C ARG A 31 12.85 14.50 7.46
N LEU A 32 13.91 13.82 7.05
CA LEU A 32 15.10 14.41 6.43
C LEU A 32 14.86 14.86 4.98
N LEU A 33 13.77 14.40 4.35
CA LEU A 33 13.46 14.70 2.96
C LEU A 33 12.69 16.02 2.80
N PRO A 34 12.80 16.68 1.62
CA PRO A 34 11.92 17.77 1.25
C PRO A 34 10.44 17.35 1.33
N ARG A 35 9.56 18.29 1.67
CA ARG A 35 8.13 18.05 1.96
C ARG A 35 7.45 17.14 0.92
N ARG A 36 7.61 17.43 -0.38
CA ARG A 36 7.00 16.63 -1.46
C ARG A 36 7.46 15.17 -1.46
N LYS A 37 8.78 14.91 -1.32
CA LYS A 37 9.32 13.54 -1.30
C LYS A 37 8.90 12.79 -0.03
N ARG A 38 8.84 13.49 1.11
CA ARG A 38 8.34 12.93 2.37
C ARG A 38 6.89 12.50 2.24
N GLN A 39 6.02 13.36 1.72
CA GLN A 39 4.61 13.07 1.48
C GLN A 39 4.43 11.88 0.53
N ALA A 40 5.20 11.84 -0.56
CA ALA A 40 5.20 10.72 -1.50
C ALA A 40 5.60 9.40 -0.83
N LEU A 41 6.70 9.37 -0.07
CA LEU A 41 7.09 8.17 0.68
C LEU A 41 6.07 7.78 1.75
N SER A 42 5.44 8.74 2.42
CA SER A 42 4.34 8.44 3.34
C SER A 42 3.15 7.78 2.63
N ALA A 43 2.82 8.20 1.41
CA ALA A 43 1.76 7.58 0.61
C ALA A 43 2.12 6.15 0.17
N VAL A 44 3.36 5.94 -0.29
CA VAL A 44 3.86 4.59 -0.61
C VAL A 44 3.85 3.71 0.64
N TYR A 45 4.40 4.19 1.75
CA TYR A 45 4.44 3.45 3.02
C TYR A 45 3.03 3.10 3.52
N ALA A 46 2.08 4.02 3.47
CA ALA A 46 0.71 3.75 3.89
C ALA A 46 0.06 2.65 3.05
N PHE A 47 0.35 2.60 1.74
CA PHE A 47 -0.12 1.51 0.88
C PHE A 47 0.49 0.17 1.26
N MET A 48 1.80 0.14 1.55
CA MET A 48 2.52 -1.07 2.00
C MET A 48 1.94 -1.59 3.30
N ARG A 49 1.84 -0.72 4.31
CA ARG A 49 1.31 -1.06 5.64
C ARG A 49 -0.10 -1.64 5.59
N GLN A 50 -0.95 -1.10 4.74
CA GLN A 50 -2.31 -1.62 4.54
C GLN A 50 -2.34 -3.02 3.88
N CYS A 51 -1.31 -3.39 3.11
CA CYS A 51 -1.19 -4.75 2.59
C CYS A 51 -0.71 -5.70 3.70
N ASP A 52 0.27 -5.28 4.52
CA ASP A 52 0.70 -6.03 5.70
C ASP A 52 -0.45 -6.26 6.67
N ASP A 53 -1.28 -5.24 6.93
CA ASP A 53 -2.44 -5.35 7.82
C ASP A 53 -3.44 -6.43 7.35
N ILE A 54 -3.52 -6.74 6.03
CA ILE A 54 -4.34 -7.86 5.52
C ILE A 54 -3.70 -9.21 5.88
N SER A 55 -2.37 -9.31 5.77
CA SER A 55 -1.63 -10.52 6.11
C SER A 55 -1.67 -10.80 7.62
N ASP A 56 -1.52 -9.75 8.42
CA ASP A 56 -1.49 -9.76 9.89
C ASP A 56 -2.87 -9.92 10.55
N ASP A 57 -3.97 -9.75 9.81
CA ASP A 57 -5.35 -9.86 10.33
C ASP A 57 -5.61 -11.22 11.03
N GLU A 58 -6.47 -11.27 12.05
CA GLU A 58 -6.76 -12.54 12.75
C GLU A 58 -7.82 -13.41 12.04
N GLY A 59 -8.34 -12.95 10.90
CA GLY A 59 -9.35 -13.62 10.09
C GLY A 59 -8.89 -14.92 9.43
N SER A 60 -9.86 -15.64 8.84
CA SER A 60 -9.57 -16.93 8.20
C SER A 60 -8.77 -16.74 6.90
N ALA A 61 -8.00 -17.75 6.49
CA ALA A 61 -7.24 -17.69 5.24
C ALA A 61 -8.10 -17.32 3.99
N PRO A 62 -9.32 -17.86 3.82
CA PRO A 62 -10.23 -17.41 2.76
C PRO A 62 -10.58 -15.91 2.82
N ASP A 63 -10.81 -15.36 4.01
CA ASP A 63 -11.15 -13.94 4.16
C ASP A 63 -9.99 -13.03 3.75
N LYS A 64 -8.77 -13.41 4.13
CA LYS A 64 -7.53 -12.71 3.74
C LYS A 64 -7.29 -12.78 2.23
N GLN A 65 -7.48 -13.94 1.61
CA GLN A 65 -7.41 -14.09 0.15
C GLN A 65 -8.42 -13.18 -0.55
N GLU A 66 -9.67 -13.13 -0.06
CA GLU A 66 -10.67 -12.24 -0.63
C GLU A 66 -10.29 -10.76 -0.44
N ALA A 67 -9.68 -10.41 0.69
CA ALA A 67 -9.15 -9.07 0.93
C ALA A 67 -8.03 -8.69 -0.07
N PHE A 68 -7.11 -9.60 -0.40
CA PHE A 68 -6.11 -9.37 -1.45
C PHE A 68 -6.74 -9.22 -2.84
N VAL A 69 -7.75 -10.03 -3.18
CA VAL A 69 -8.52 -9.85 -4.43
C VAL A 69 -9.17 -8.47 -4.50
N ARG A 70 -9.77 -8.00 -3.39
CA ARG A 70 -10.32 -6.64 -3.30
C ARG A 70 -9.22 -5.58 -3.43
N ARG A 71 -8.05 -5.80 -2.80
CA ARG A 71 -6.91 -4.88 -2.85
C ARG A 71 -6.36 -4.71 -4.26
N ARG A 72 -6.26 -5.80 -5.03
CA ARG A 72 -5.90 -5.80 -6.46
C ARG A 72 -6.86 -4.96 -7.29
N LYS A 73 -8.16 -5.24 -7.18
CA LYS A 73 -9.20 -4.49 -7.89
C LYS A 73 -9.17 -3.00 -7.56
N LEU A 74 -8.92 -2.68 -6.29
CA LEU A 74 -8.80 -1.32 -5.82
C LEU A 74 -7.58 -0.63 -6.44
N PHE A 75 -6.42 -1.28 -6.46
CA PHE A 75 -5.23 -0.75 -7.12
C PHE A 75 -5.45 -0.50 -8.62
N ASP A 76 -6.13 -1.41 -9.32
CA ASP A 76 -6.51 -1.19 -10.73
C ASP A 76 -7.40 0.04 -10.93
N GLN A 77 -8.30 0.32 -9.98
CA GLN A 77 -9.13 1.53 -10.00
C GLN A 77 -8.28 2.78 -9.79
N VAL A 78 -7.31 2.74 -8.86
CA VAL A 78 -6.34 3.84 -8.65
C VAL A 78 -5.58 4.12 -9.94
N MET A 79 -5.11 3.10 -10.65
CA MET A 79 -4.38 3.28 -11.93
C MET A 79 -5.25 3.87 -13.05
N ARG A 80 -6.57 3.82 -12.91
CA ARG A 80 -7.54 4.49 -13.80
C ARG A 80 -7.99 5.87 -13.29
N GLY A 81 -7.42 6.36 -12.18
CA GLY A 81 -7.78 7.63 -11.54
C GLY A 81 -9.00 7.57 -10.62
N ASN A 82 -9.61 6.40 -10.42
CA ASN A 82 -10.80 6.21 -9.59
C ASN A 82 -10.42 5.95 -8.13
N CYS A 83 -9.89 6.97 -7.44
CA CYS A 83 -9.33 6.82 -6.09
C CYS A 83 -9.92 7.75 -5.03
N TYR A 84 -10.69 8.77 -5.43
CA TYR A 84 -11.14 9.86 -4.55
C TYR A 84 -12.14 9.47 -3.45
N GLN A 85 -12.70 8.26 -3.50
CA GLN A 85 -13.57 7.74 -2.44
C GLN A 85 -12.78 7.10 -1.28
N HIS A 86 -11.45 7.06 -1.37
CA HIS A 86 -10.58 6.47 -0.37
C HIS A 86 -9.70 7.54 0.27
N SER A 87 -9.45 7.39 1.57
CA SER A 87 -8.66 8.37 2.34
C SER A 87 -7.23 8.48 1.83
N THR A 88 -6.55 7.37 1.54
CA THR A 88 -5.10 7.36 1.27
C THR A 88 -4.72 7.21 -0.21
N LEU A 89 -5.64 6.74 -1.05
CA LEU A 89 -5.33 6.41 -2.45
C LEU A 89 -5.17 7.61 -3.39
N PRO A 90 -5.83 8.77 -3.19
CA PRO A 90 -5.54 9.96 -3.98
C PRO A 90 -4.07 10.39 -3.90
N ALA A 91 -3.49 10.35 -2.69
CA ALA A 91 -2.06 10.63 -2.49
C ALA A 91 -1.15 9.60 -3.18
N LEU A 92 -1.53 8.32 -3.15
CA LEU A 92 -0.79 7.28 -3.86
C LEU A 92 -0.84 7.49 -5.38
N TYR A 93 -2.02 7.77 -5.94
CA TYR A 93 -2.19 8.06 -7.36
C TYR A 93 -1.34 9.25 -7.80
N ASP A 94 -1.44 10.37 -7.07
CA ASP A 94 -0.64 11.58 -7.33
C ASP A 94 0.87 11.30 -7.23
N THR A 95 1.29 10.49 -6.25
CA THR A 95 2.69 10.08 -6.07
C THR A 95 3.18 9.26 -7.27
N ILE A 96 2.42 8.27 -7.72
CA ILE A 96 2.77 7.42 -8.87
C ILE A 96 2.92 8.27 -10.14
N GLN A 97 1.98 9.19 -10.38
CA GLN A 97 2.02 10.08 -11.54
C GLN A 97 3.16 11.10 -11.44
N THR A 98 3.39 11.71 -10.28
CA THR A 98 4.42 12.74 -10.10
C THR A 98 5.83 12.18 -10.27
N PHE A 99 6.09 10.99 -9.72
CA PHE A 99 7.41 10.38 -9.72
C PHE A 99 7.60 9.31 -10.78
N GLN A 100 6.57 9.06 -11.62
CA GLN A 100 6.59 8.07 -12.69
C GLN A 100 7.00 6.68 -12.18
N ILE A 101 6.45 6.29 -11.03
CA ILE A 101 6.77 5.01 -10.39
C ILE A 101 6.09 3.89 -11.19
N PRO A 102 6.82 2.88 -11.69
CA PRO A 102 6.22 1.76 -12.37
C PRO A 102 5.19 1.04 -11.49
N ALA A 103 3.98 0.87 -12.02
CA ALA A 103 2.88 0.20 -11.31
C ALA A 103 3.23 -1.24 -10.92
N GLU A 104 4.13 -1.88 -11.68
CA GLU A 104 4.60 -3.25 -11.41
C GLU A 104 5.19 -3.41 -10.00
N TYR A 105 5.77 -2.38 -9.40
CA TYR A 105 6.33 -2.47 -8.06
C TYR A 105 5.25 -2.64 -7.00
N PHE A 106 4.14 -1.90 -7.12
CA PHE A 106 2.98 -2.08 -6.24
C PHE A 106 2.27 -3.40 -6.52
N THR A 107 2.30 -3.86 -7.77
CA THR A 107 1.77 -5.18 -8.09
C THR A 107 2.57 -6.26 -7.38
N LYS A 108 3.90 -6.26 -7.55
CA LYS A 108 4.81 -7.20 -6.89
C LYS A 108 4.73 -7.13 -5.37
N LEU A 109 4.48 -5.96 -4.82
CA LEU A 109 4.32 -5.79 -3.37
C LEU A 109 3.11 -6.54 -2.82
N ILE A 110 1.96 -6.40 -3.47
CA ILE A 110 0.77 -7.15 -3.08
C ILE A 110 1.04 -8.67 -3.19
N ASP A 111 1.74 -9.12 -4.25
CA ASP A 111 2.08 -10.54 -4.42
C ASP A 111 2.95 -11.03 -3.25
N GLY A 112 3.98 -10.26 -2.90
CA GLY A 112 4.87 -10.55 -1.77
C GLY A 112 4.12 -10.68 -0.45
N THR A 113 3.26 -9.71 -0.13
CA THR A 113 2.45 -9.74 1.09
C THR A 113 1.43 -10.87 1.11
N GLU A 114 0.93 -11.32 -0.05
CA GLU A 114 0.02 -12.46 -0.14
C GLU A 114 0.74 -13.80 0.04
N MET A 115 2.03 -13.89 -0.33
CA MET A 115 2.84 -15.11 -0.13
C MET A 115 2.94 -15.51 1.35
N ASP A 116 2.86 -14.55 2.27
CA ASP A 116 2.87 -14.78 3.73
C ASP A 116 1.70 -15.65 4.20
N LEU A 117 0.59 -15.70 3.46
CA LEU A 117 -0.56 -16.55 3.80
C LEU A 117 -0.27 -18.05 3.68
N SER A 118 0.75 -18.44 2.91
CA SER A 118 0.98 -19.83 2.52
C SER A 118 2.42 -20.32 2.74
N THR A 119 3.38 -19.42 2.91
CA THR A 119 4.80 -19.79 2.92
C THR A 119 5.36 -19.86 4.34
N ALA A 120 5.35 -21.06 4.93
CA ALA A 120 5.93 -21.29 6.25
C ALA A 120 7.46 -21.49 6.25
N SER A 121 8.06 -21.85 5.10
CA SER A 121 9.51 -22.04 4.97
C SER A 121 9.99 -21.98 3.52
N TYR A 122 11.21 -21.46 3.30
CA TYR A 122 11.87 -21.40 2.01
C TYR A 122 12.88 -22.54 1.85
N ARG A 123 12.88 -23.21 0.69
CA ARG A 123 13.72 -24.39 0.44
C ARG A 123 15.16 -24.03 0.07
N SER A 124 15.37 -22.84 -0.49
CA SER A 124 16.67 -22.35 -0.92
C SER A 124 16.82 -20.86 -0.64
N PHE A 125 18.07 -20.38 -0.68
CA PHE A 125 18.34 -18.95 -0.60
C PHE A 125 17.70 -18.17 -1.75
N GLU A 126 17.62 -18.75 -2.94
CA GLU A 126 16.96 -18.14 -4.10
C GLU A 126 15.46 -17.92 -3.83
N ASP A 127 14.79 -18.88 -3.20
CA ASP A 127 13.37 -18.74 -2.83
C ASP A 127 13.18 -17.63 -1.78
N LEU A 128 14.09 -17.56 -0.79
CA LEU A 128 14.10 -16.49 0.21
C LEU A 128 14.39 -15.12 -0.44
N TYR A 129 15.33 -15.04 -1.37
CA TYR A 129 15.68 -13.80 -2.05
C TYR A 129 14.50 -13.25 -2.86
N ARG A 130 13.78 -14.11 -3.58
CA ARG A 130 12.57 -13.72 -4.33
C ARG A 130 11.50 -13.16 -3.42
N TYR A 131 11.29 -13.79 -2.26
CA TYR A 131 10.40 -13.24 -1.24
C TYR A 131 10.86 -11.86 -0.78
N CYS A 132 12.11 -11.71 -0.32
CA CYS A 132 12.66 -10.42 0.14
C CYS A 132 12.70 -9.33 -0.93
N TYR A 133 12.59 -9.67 -2.21
CA TYR A 133 12.47 -8.69 -3.28
C TYR A 133 11.03 -8.17 -3.44
N HIS A 134 10.03 -8.97 -3.04
CA HIS A 134 8.62 -8.64 -3.16
C HIS A 134 8.05 -7.93 -1.92
N VAL A 135 8.63 -8.12 -0.74
CA VAL A 135 8.28 -7.41 0.51
C VAL A 135 9.28 -6.30 0.84
#